data_AF-A0A0Q4MVU1-F1
#
_entry.id   AF-A0A0Q4MVU1-F1
#
_cell.length_a   1.000
_cell.length_b   1.000
_cell.length_c   1.000
_cell.angle_alpha   90.00
_cell.angle_beta   90.00
_cell.angle_gamma   90.00
#
_symmetry.space_group_name_H-M   'P 1'
#
loop_
_entity.id
_entity.type
_entity.pdbx_description
1 polymer ?
#
loop_
_entity_poly.entity_id
_entity_poly.type
_entity_poly.pdbx_seq_one_letter_code
_entity_poly.pdbx_strand_id
1 'polypeptide(L)'
;MLLLAGCAGKYQGTTCNGEVTTLSGQPLGTVEGKIIDRVSAFSVTLPDRTLDSGPLWSGDRQLYIPSAVTRDGWLAQRVSDTRFSIINSPQDRAITFTCPGPGSL
;
A
#
# COMPACT_ATOMS: atom_id res chain seq x y z
N MET A 1 -1.14 28.99 -27.48
CA MET A 1 -1.60 28.26 -26.29
C MET A 1 -1.31 26.78 -26.48
N LEU A 2 -0.22 26.27 -25.91
CA LEU A 2 0.01 24.83 -25.83
C LEU A 2 -0.91 24.28 -24.73
N LEU A 3 -1.94 23.53 -25.12
CA LEU A 3 -2.73 22.73 -24.21
C LEU A 3 -1.84 21.56 -23.77
N LEU A 4 -1.29 21.64 -22.56
CA LEU A 4 -0.73 20.46 -21.89
C LEU A 4 -1.90 19.52 -21.61
N ALA A 5 -2.15 18.59 -22.53
CA ALA A 5 -2.95 17.41 -22.26
C ALA A 5 -2.22 16.64 -21.15
N GLY A 6 -2.62 16.87 -19.90
CA GLY A 6 -2.17 16.06 -18.78
C GLY A 6 -2.60 14.63 -19.05
N CYS A 7 -1.65 13.75 -19.32
CA CYS A 7 -1.87 12.30 -19.35
C CYS A 7 -2.22 11.86 -17.93
N ALA A 8 -3.47 12.10 -17.51
CA ALA A 8 -4.06 11.41 -16.37
C ALA A 8 -4.29 9.97 -16.80
N GLY A 9 -3.20 9.20 -16.91
CA GLY A 9 -3.27 7.76 -17.04
C GLY A 9 -4.07 7.26 -15.85
N LYS A 10 -5.23 6.65 -16.10
CA LYS A 10 -5.98 5.97 -15.05
C LYS A 10 -5.06 4.87 -14.52
N TYR A 11 -4.44 5.09 -13.36
CA TYR A 11 -3.65 4.06 -12.71
C TYR A 11 -4.56 2.87 -12.46
N GLN A 12 -4.36 1.81 -13.22
CA GLN A 12 -5.16 0.61 -13.11
C GLN A 12 -4.61 -0.17 -11.93
N GLY A 13 -5.29 -0.07 -10.78
CA GLY A 13 -4.84 -0.74 -9.57
C GLY A 13 -4.80 -2.26 -9.74
N THR A 14 -3.85 -2.89 -9.06
CA THR A 14 -3.59 -4.32 -9.08
C THR A 14 -4.31 -4.99 -7.91
N THR A 15 -5.01 -6.11 -8.14
CA THR A 15 -5.54 -6.94 -7.06
C THR A 15 -4.40 -7.72 -6.43
N CYS A 16 -4.26 -7.62 -5.11
CA CYS A 16 -3.18 -8.23 -4.35
C CYS A 16 -3.78 -9.03 -3.19
N ASN A 17 -3.15 -10.16 -2.86
CA ASN A 17 -3.52 -10.94 -1.67
C ASN A 17 -2.87 -10.32 -0.44
N GLY A 18 -3.65 -10.09 0.61
CA GLY A 18 -3.22 -9.53 1.88
C GLY A 18 -3.30 -10.56 2.99
N GLU A 19 -2.18 -10.85 3.64
CA GLU A 19 -2.13 -11.62 4.87
C GLU A 19 -2.46 -10.71 6.06
N VAL A 20 -3.44 -11.09 6.88
CA VAL A 20 -3.84 -10.35 8.07
C VAL A 20 -3.27 -11.03 9.30
N THR A 21 -2.54 -10.27 10.11
CA THR A 21 -1.90 -10.74 11.34
C THR A 21 -2.14 -9.75 12.48
N THR A 22 -1.98 -10.21 13.73
CA THR A 22 -1.78 -9.32 14.87
C THR A 22 -0.42 -8.64 14.78
N LEU A 23 -0.16 -7.61 15.58
CA LEU A 23 1.17 -6.96 15.60
C LEU A 23 2.26 -7.90 16.16
N SER A 24 1.87 -8.93 16.91
CA SER A 24 2.75 -10.00 17.39
C SER A 24 2.96 -11.13 16.37
N GLY A 25 2.31 -11.06 15.20
CA GLY A 25 2.47 -12.01 14.10
C GLY A 25 1.51 -13.20 14.11
N GLN A 26 0.50 -13.23 15.01
CA GLN A 26 -0.52 -14.27 14.99
C GLN A 26 -1.40 -14.12 13.74
N PRO A 27 -1.60 -15.16 12.93
CA PRO A 27 -2.45 -15.07 11.74
C PRO A 27 -3.93 -14.90 12.11
N LEU A 28 -4.59 -13.97 11.43
CA LEU A 28 -6.02 -13.68 11.57
C LEU A 28 -6.82 -14.04 10.31
N GLY A 29 -6.14 -14.26 9.18
CA GLY A 29 -6.74 -14.68 7.91
C GLY A 29 -6.12 -13.96 6.72
N THR A 30 -6.87 -13.91 5.62
CA THR A 30 -6.47 -13.22 4.39
C THR A 30 -7.57 -12.29 3.89
N VAL A 31 -7.19 -11.32 3.06
CA VAL A 31 -8.10 -10.37 2.42
C VAL A 31 -7.58 -10.02 1.03
N GLU A 32 -8.46 -9.71 0.09
CA GLU A 32 -8.06 -9.10 -1.17
C GLU A 32 -8.09 -7.58 -1.06
N GLY A 33 -7.04 -6.93 -1.56
CA GLY A 33 -6.96 -5.48 -1.64
C GLY A 33 -6.53 -5.04 -3.03
N LYS A 34 -7.10 -3.93 -3.51
CA LYS A 34 -6.67 -3.31 -4.77
C LYS A 34 -5.64 -2.22 -4.46
N ILE A 35 -4.40 -2.41 -4.90
CA ILE A 35 -3.30 -1.47 -4.72
C ILE A 35 -3.17 -0.60 -5.97
N ILE A 36 -3.14 0.72 -5.78
CA ILE A 36 -2.68 1.67 -6.79
C ILE A 36 -1.35 2.21 -6.32
N ASP A 37 -0.27 1.80 -6.99
CA ASP A 37 1.08 2.27 -6.68
C ASP A 37 1.46 3.50 -7.51
N ARG A 38 2.01 4.52 -6.86
CA ARG A 38 2.51 5.77 -7.46
C ARG A 38 3.94 6.01 -6.98
N VAL A 39 4.68 6.87 -7.68
CA VAL A 39 6.11 7.11 -7.43
C VAL A 39 6.44 7.31 -5.93
N SER A 40 5.69 8.16 -5.23
CA SER A 40 5.93 8.51 -3.83
C SER A 40 4.80 8.14 -2.87
N ALA A 41 3.79 7.42 -3.33
CA ALA A 41 2.63 7.05 -2.51
C ALA A 41 1.95 5.81 -3.08
N PHE A 42 1.18 5.09 -2.27
CA PHE A 42 0.20 4.13 -2.75
C PHE A 42 -1.16 4.36 -2.08
N SER A 43 -2.20 3.79 -2.68
CA SER A 43 -3.49 3.63 -2.01
C SER A 43 -3.93 2.18 -2.06
N VAL A 44 -4.61 1.72 -1.02
CA VAL A 44 -5.23 0.40 -0.95
C VAL A 44 -6.73 0.54 -0.80
N THR A 45 -7.49 -0.13 -1.66
CA THR A 45 -8.93 -0.29 -1.52
C THR A 45 -9.22 -1.69 -0.98
N LEU A 46 -9.83 -1.74 0.19
CA LEU A 46 -10.41 -2.90 0.85
C LEU A 46 -11.93 -2.92 0.64
N PRO A 47 -12.64 -4.01 1.00
CA PRO A 47 -14.10 -4.08 0.87
C PRO A 47 -14.85 -2.96 1.60
N ASP A 48 -14.33 -2.48 2.73
CA ASP A 48 -15.03 -1.54 3.63
C ASP A 48 -14.40 -0.14 3.65
N ARG A 49 -13.22 0.06 3.05
CA ARG A 49 -12.48 1.33 3.11
C ARG A 49 -11.44 1.48 2.02
N THR A 50 -11.06 2.73 1.75
CA THR A 50 -9.86 3.06 0.98
C THR A 50 -8.90 3.84 1.86
N LEU A 51 -7.63 3.43 1.88
CA LEU A 51 -6.57 4.10 2.60
C LEU A 51 -5.58 4.69 1.60
N ASP A 52 -5.30 5.98 1.71
CA ASP A 52 -4.18 6.62 1.03
C ASP A 52 -3.00 6.71 2.00
N SER A 53 -1.84 6.20 1.58
CA SER A 53 -0.61 6.27 2.38
C SER A 53 -0.14 7.71 2.64
N GLY A 54 -0.48 8.65 1.76
CA GLY A 54 0.18 9.94 1.70
C GLY A 54 1.62 9.83 1.17
N PRO A 55 2.40 10.92 1.22
CA PRO A 55 3.78 10.91 0.74
C PRO A 55 4.67 10.03 1.62
N LEU A 56 5.15 8.92 1.06
CA LEU A 56 6.10 8.03 1.72
C LEU A 56 7.47 8.69 1.82
N TRP A 57 8.06 8.61 3.01
CA TRP A 57 9.40 9.12 3.27
C TRP A 57 10.32 8.02 3.79
N SER A 58 11.61 8.14 3.44
CA SER A 58 12.71 7.35 4.00
C SER A 58 13.99 8.18 3.87
N GLY A 59 14.78 8.26 4.94
CA GLY A 59 16.07 8.95 4.94
C GLY A 59 17.12 8.24 4.09
N ASP A 60 16.98 6.92 3.92
CA ASP A 60 17.79 6.07 3.03
C ASP A 60 16.99 4.83 2.65
N ARG A 61 16.65 4.69 1.36
CA ARG A 61 15.82 3.57 0.87
C ARG A 61 16.54 2.23 0.82
N GLN A 62 17.88 2.22 0.94
CA GLN A 62 18.64 0.96 1.04
C GLN A 62 18.59 0.39 2.46
N LEU A 63 18.34 1.23 3.47
CA LEU A 63 18.37 0.85 4.87
C LEU A 63 16.98 0.85 5.53
N TYR A 64 16.08 1.70 5.06
CA TYR A 64 14.78 1.94 5.70
C TYR A 64 13.62 1.85 4.73
N ILE A 65 12.56 1.16 5.18
CA ILE A 65 11.30 1.01 4.47
C ILE A 65 10.60 2.38 4.35
N PRO A 66 10.32 2.86 3.12
CA PRO A 66 9.51 4.05 2.92
C PRO A 66 8.14 3.94 3.59
N SER A 67 7.81 4.91 4.43
CA SER A 67 6.60 4.87 5.24
C SER A 67 5.96 6.23 5.45
N ALA A 68 4.68 6.22 5.80
CA ALA A 68 3.90 7.39 6.19
C ALA A 68 2.73 6.97 7.09
N VAL A 69 2.22 7.92 7.86
CA VAL A 69 0.97 7.74 8.61
C VAL A 69 -0.18 8.30 7.78
N THR A 70 -1.19 7.47 7.52
CA THR A 70 -2.38 7.88 6.78
C THR A 70 -3.20 8.89 7.58
N ARG A 71 -4.11 9.59 6.91
CA ARG A 71 -5.04 10.51 7.58
C ARG A 71 -5.88 9.84 8.67
N ASP A 72 -6.16 8.55 8.51
CA ASP A 72 -6.97 7.75 9.42
C ASP A 72 -6.12 7.06 10.51
N GLY A 73 -4.84 7.40 10.63
CA GLY A 73 -3.94 6.92 11.68
C GLY A 73 -3.34 5.54 11.44
N TRP A 74 -3.39 5.02 10.22
CA TRP A 74 -2.70 3.77 9.86
C TRP A 74 -1.25 4.07 9.52
N LEU A 75 -0.32 3.20 9.91
CA LEU A 75 1.03 3.22 9.36
C LEU A 75 1.01 2.48 8.01
N ALA A 76 1.40 3.16 6.94
CA ALA A 76 1.53 2.61 5.59
C ALA A 76 3.01 2.48 5.21
N GLN A 77 3.38 1.35 4.62
CA GLN A 77 4.77 1.03 4.29
C GLN A 77 4.88 0.39 2.90
N ARG A 78 5.86 0.81 2.11
CA ARG A 78 6.24 0.14 0.85
C ARG A 78 7.45 -0.75 1.11
N VAL A 79 7.19 -2.02 1.39
CA VAL A 79 8.21 -3.02 1.78
C VAL A 79 9.09 -3.39 0.57
N SER A 80 8.49 -3.50 -0.62
CA SER A 80 9.18 -3.66 -1.90
C SER A 80 8.30 -3.13 -3.04
N ASP A 81 8.74 -3.29 -4.28
CA ASP A 81 7.95 -2.92 -5.47
C ASP A 81 6.64 -3.72 -5.61
N THR A 82 6.54 -4.88 -4.97
CA THR A 82 5.37 -5.77 -5.01
C THR A 82 4.77 -6.05 -3.65
N ARG A 83 5.34 -5.51 -2.56
CA ARG A 83 4.88 -5.75 -1.19
C ARG A 83 4.60 -4.46 -0.45
N PHE A 84 3.39 -4.36 0.09
CA PHE A 84 2.88 -3.17 0.78
C PHE A 84 2.31 -3.60 2.12
N SER A 85 2.50 -2.79 3.16
CA SER A 85 1.93 -3.07 4.49
C SER A 85 1.11 -1.89 4.98
N ILE A 86 -0.02 -2.20 5.63
CA ILE A 86 -0.79 -1.25 6.43
C ILE A 86 -0.95 -1.80 7.84
N ILE A 87 -0.75 -0.95 8.83
CA ILE A 87 -0.76 -1.35 10.24
C ILE A 87 -1.67 -0.40 11.02
N ASN A 88 -2.63 -0.98 11.74
CA ASN A 88 -3.48 -0.29 12.70
C ASN A 88 -3.15 -0.79 14.10
N SER A 89 -2.34 0.00 14.81
CA SER A 89 -1.91 -0.36 16.16
C SER A 89 -3.09 -0.43 17.16
N PRO A 90 -4.03 0.53 17.18
CA PRO A 90 -5.21 0.45 18.05
C PRO A 90 -6.07 -0.81 17.87
N GLN A 91 -6.06 -1.42 16.69
CA GLN A 91 -6.81 -2.65 16.38
C GLN A 91 -5.97 -3.93 16.47
N ASP A 92 -4.72 -3.83 16.91
CA ASP A 92 -3.75 -4.94 16.89
C ASP A 92 -3.75 -5.68 15.54
N ARG A 93 -3.66 -4.94 14.43
CA ARG A 93 -3.83 -5.51 13.08
C ARG A 93 -2.78 -4.99 12.12
N ALA A 94 -2.09 -5.90 11.46
CA ALA A 94 -1.22 -5.65 10.32
C ALA A 94 -1.74 -6.42 9.09
N ILE A 95 -1.72 -5.78 7.92
CA ILE A 95 -2.03 -6.43 6.65
C ILE A 95 -0.85 -6.24 5.72
N THR A 96 -0.28 -7.34 5.23
CA THR A 96 0.80 -7.31 4.24
C THR A 96 0.29 -7.83 2.91
N PHE A 97 0.20 -6.95 1.92
CA PHE A 97 -0.19 -7.27 0.56
C PHE A 97 1.00 -7.72 -0.25
N THR A 98 0.82 -8.79 -1.01
CA THR A 98 1.73 -9.25 -2.05
C THR A 98 1.00 -9.18 -3.40
N CYS A 99 1.53 -8.35 -4.28
CA CYS A 99 0.99 -8.11 -5.61
C CYS A 99 1.72 -8.96 -6.66
N PRO A 100 1.04 -9.35 -7.77
CA PRO A 100 1.72 -9.92 -8.92
C PRO A 100 2.82 -8.97 -9.43
N GLY A 101 3.96 -9.54 -9.80
CA GLY A 101 5.07 -8.79 -10.38
C GLY A 101 4.79 -8.39 -11.83
N PRO A 102 5.54 -7.44 -12.40
CA PRO A 102 5.46 -7.16 -13.83
C PRO A 102 5.77 -8.42 -14.64
N GLY A 103 4.76 -8.95 -15.36
CA GLY A 103 4.89 -10.11 -16.24
C GLY A 103 4.19 -11.40 -15.79
N SER A 104 3.52 -11.44 -14.63
CA SER A 104 2.67 -12.58 -14.26
C SER A 104 1.25 -12.39 -14.80
N LEU A 105 0.92 -13.15 -15.84
CA LEU A 105 -0.44 -13.41 -16.33
C LEU A 105 -1.00 -14.69 -15.68
#